data_AF-A0A382UN18-F1
#
_entry.id   AF-A0A382UN18-F1
#
_cell.length_a   1.000
_cell.length_b   1.000
_cell.length_c   1.000
_cell.angle_alpha   90.00
_cell.angle_beta   90.00
_cell.angle_gamma   90.00
#
_symmetry.space_group_name_H-M   'P 1'
#
loop_
_entity.id
_entity.type
_entity.pdbx_description
1 polymer ?
#
loop_
_entity_poly.entity_id
_entity_poly.type
_entity_poly.pdbx_seq_one_letter_code
_entity_poly.pdbx_strand_id
1 'polypeptide(L)'
;ERMRTDPARLAQNRRQLYPRAHGHSARSGGIPLADDRPQMARHAYDGGQLNTTFSLSQTEGIAPLPGNAEAALLGVAAQVATVHTLPAEVRIVFVTDEYMAGLNTNYRAKEGTTDVLSFDLGATPGQLSSGEIYISLPQAERQVLALTVPVFEEVARLLTHGLLHLAGWIHDNRDQLLAMEGETERFLNDSELNIPL
;
A
#
# COMPACT_ATOMS: atom_id res chain seq x y z
N GLU A 1 16.51 -4.06 -25.36
CA GLU A 1 16.14 -2.69 -24.99
C GLU A 1 14.84 -2.71 -24.20
N ARG A 2 14.86 -2.40 -22.90
CA ARG A 2 13.60 -2.22 -22.15
C ARG A 2 13.00 -0.90 -22.65
N MET A 3 11.90 -0.97 -23.38
CA MET A 3 11.11 0.19 -23.74
C MET A 3 10.50 0.70 -22.43
N ARG A 4 11.24 1.52 -21.67
CA ARG A 4 10.70 2.22 -20.51
C ARG A 4 9.57 3.09 -21.06
N THR A 5 8.33 2.73 -20.76
CA THR A 5 7.19 3.61 -21.00
C THR A 5 7.50 4.96 -20.38
N ASP A 6 7.36 6.03 -21.16
CA ASP A 6 7.56 7.40 -20.70
C ASP A 6 6.74 7.61 -19.41
N PRO A 7 7.38 7.86 -18.25
CA PRO A 7 6.69 7.96 -16.97
C PRO A 7 5.62 9.06 -16.97
N ALA A 8 5.80 10.13 -17.74
CA ALA A 8 4.78 11.18 -17.89
C ALA A 8 3.55 10.67 -18.64
N ARG A 9 3.76 9.87 -19.69
CA ARG A 9 2.68 9.26 -20.48
C ARG A 9 1.97 8.16 -19.69
N LEU A 10 2.72 7.39 -18.89
CA LEU A 10 2.15 6.38 -17.99
C LEU A 10 1.31 7.04 -16.91
N ALA A 11 1.80 8.09 -16.24
CA ALA A 11 1.03 8.87 -15.28
C ALA A 11 -0.24 9.48 -15.90
N GLN A 12 -0.18 9.96 -17.14
CA GLN A 12 -1.35 10.46 -17.85
C GLN A 12 -2.38 9.37 -18.16
N ASN A 13 -1.93 8.19 -18.62
CA ASN A 13 -2.81 7.04 -18.88
C ASN A 13 -3.45 6.52 -17.59
N ARG A 14 -2.68 6.48 -16.49
CA ARG A 14 -3.16 6.13 -15.15
C ARG A 14 -4.29 7.06 -14.73
N ARG A 15 -4.16 8.38 -14.89
CA ARG A 15 -5.24 9.33 -14.56
C ARG A 15 -6.57 9.08 -15.30
N GLN A 16 -6.52 8.44 -16.47
CA GLN A 16 -7.73 8.05 -17.20
C GLN A 16 -8.31 6.72 -16.71
N LEU A 17 -7.47 5.80 -16.25
CA LEU A 17 -7.87 4.49 -15.71
C LEU A 17 -8.31 4.54 -14.24
N TYR A 18 -7.84 5.54 -13.49
CA TYR A 18 -8.23 5.80 -12.10
C TYR A 18 -9.09 7.07 -11.98
N PRO A 19 -10.32 7.13 -12.53
CA PRO A 19 -11.20 8.27 -12.35
C PRO A 19 -11.69 8.30 -10.90
N ARG A 20 -10.97 9.03 -10.04
CA ARG A 20 -11.31 9.36 -8.64
C ARG A 20 -12.04 8.26 -7.86
N ALA A 21 -11.31 7.37 -7.22
CA ALA A 21 -11.84 6.70 -6.03
C ALA A 21 -11.80 7.71 -4.86
N HIS A 22 -12.94 8.30 -4.52
CA HIS A 22 -13.09 9.24 -3.40
C HIS A 22 -12.50 8.67 -2.09
N GLY A 23 -11.47 9.27 -1.50
CA GLY A 23 -10.92 8.99 -0.15
C GLY A 23 -10.56 7.52 0.14
N HIS A 24 -9.28 7.16 0.08
CA HIS A 24 -8.79 5.80 0.41
C HIS A 24 -8.44 5.63 1.90
N SER A 25 -8.66 6.69 2.69
CA SER A 25 -8.52 6.69 4.14
C SER A 25 -9.88 6.37 4.79
N ALA A 26 -9.95 5.27 5.53
CA ALA A 26 -11.05 5.02 6.45
C ALA A 26 -10.63 5.47 7.85
N ARG A 27 -11.38 6.40 8.46
CA ARG A 27 -11.18 6.76 9.87
C ARG A 27 -11.68 5.63 10.77
N SER A 28 -10.97 5.39 11.87
CA SER A 28 -11.18 4.36 12.88
C SER A 28 -12.52 4.48 13.62
N GLY A 29 -13.60 4.06 12.96
CA GLY A 29 -14.86 3.72 13.61
C GLY A 29 -14.91 2.23 13.94
N GLY A 30 -14.29 1.83 15.07
CA GLY A 30 -14.51 0.55 15.74
C GLY A 30 -14.31 -0.72 14.91
N ILE A 31 -13.07 -1.19 14.80
CA ILE A 31 -12.78 -2.56 14.34
C ILE A 31 -13.06 -3.53 15.51
N PRO A 32 -13.91 -4.55 15.37
CA PRO A 32 -13.92 -5.67 16.30
C PRO A 32 -12.61 -6.45 16.09
N LEU A 33 -11.71 -6.36 17.06
CA LEU A 33 -10.52 -7.21 17.13
C LEU A 33 -11.00 -8.66 17.20
N ALA A 34 -10.86 -9.40 16.10
CA ALA A 34 -10.93 -10.85 16.15
C ALA A 34 -9.70 -11.33 16.94
N ASP A 35 -10.01 -11.79 18.15
CA ASP A 35 -9.09 -12.30 19.17
C ASP A 35 -8.55 -13.66 18.71
N ASP A 36 -7.30 -13.69 18.22
CA ASP A 36 -6.48 -14.91 18.08
C ASP A 36 -5.03 -14.55 17.70
N ARG A 37 -4.26 -13.96 18.62
CA ARG A 37 -2.81 -13.83 18.45
C ARG A 37 -2.04 -14.38 19.66
N PRO A 38 -1.07 -15.30 19.46
CA PRO A 38 -0.24 -15.82 20.53
C PRO A 38 0.69 -14.74 21.07
N GLN A 39 0.84 -14.71 22.40
CA GLN A 39 1.74 -13.83 23.13
C GLN A 39 3.20 -14.10 22.74
N MET A 40 4.07 -13.08 22.70
CA MET A 40 5.42 -13.08 23.30
C MET A 40 6.14 -11.72 23.12
N ALA A 41 6.66 -11.24 24.24
CA ALA A 41 7.80 -10.35 24.54
C ALA A 41 8.11 -9.09 23.68
N ARG A 42 8.09 -7.93 24.38
CA ARG A 42 8.56 -6.62 23.92
C ARG A 42 9.93 -6.32 24.54
N HIS A 43 10.89 -5.86 23.74
CA HIS A 43 12.08 -5.17 24.22
C HIS A 43 12.11 -3.76 23.62
N ALA A 44 12.35 -2.76 24.48
CA ALA A 44 12.57 -1.38 24.06
C ALA A 44 14.02 -1.18 23.62
N TYR A 45 14.25 -0.43 22.54
CA TYR A 45 15.56 -0.09 22.02
C TYR A 45 15.63 1.41 21.72
N ASP A 46 16.79 2.02 21.99
CA ASP A 46 17.15 3.42 21.73
C ASP A 46 18.36 3.45 20.80
N GLY A 47 18.35 4.32 19.79
CA GLY A 47 19.49 4.57 18.90
C GLY A 47 19.31 4.25 17.41
N GLY A 48 18.41 4.98 16.74
CA GLY A 48 18.53 5.42 15.33
C GLY A 48 18.74 4.38 14.21
N GLN A 49 17.65 3.85 13.65
CA GLN A 49 17.51 3.35 12.27
C GLN A 49 16.09 2.75 12.13
N LEU A 50 15.30 3.23 11.15
CA LEU A 50 13.93 2.79 10.79
C LEU A 50 13.03 2.33 11.96
N ASN A 51 12.23 3.24 12.49
CA ASN A 51 11.30 2.94 13.59
C ASN A 51 10.06 2.12 13.18
N THR A 52 9.99 1.70 11.91
CA THR A 52 8.83 0.98 11.36
C THR A 52 9.21 -0.43 10.99
N THR A 53 8.51 -1.39 11.58
CA THR A 53 8.56 -2.80 11.18
C THR A 53 7.47 -3.08 10.16
N PHE A 54 7.85 -3.69 9.03
CA PHE A 54 6.92 -4.12 8.00
C PHE A 54 6.68 -5.62 8.10
N SER A 55 5.43 -6.04 7.91
CA SER A 55 5.08 -7.44 7.71
C SER A 55 4.20 -7.59 6.47
N LEU A 56 4.42 -8.66 5.72
CA LEU A 56 3.67 -8.95 4.51
C LEU A 56 2.93 -10.27 4.69
N SER A 57 1.68 -10.31 4.26
CA SER A 57 0.83 -11.51 4.32
C SER A 57 -0.15 -11.55 3.15
N GLN A 58 -0.72 -12.72 2.90
CA GLN A 58 -1.70 -12.94 1.83
C GLN A 58 -2.88 -13.72 2.39
N THR A 59 -4.10 -13.40 1.99
CA THR A 59 -5.28 -14.20 2.35
C THR A 59 -5.36 -15.48 1.54
N GLU A 60 -6.18 -16.42 1.98
CA GLU A 60 -6.57 -17.57 1.16
C GLU A 60 -7.12 -17.10 -0.20
N GLY A 61 -6.83 -17.85 -1.26
CA GLY A 61 -7.22 -17.52 -2.64
C GLY A 61 -6.24 -16.60 -3.38
N ILE A 62 -5.20 -16.10 -2.71
CA ILE A 62 -4.13 -15.34 -3.34
C ILE A 62 -2.91 -16.22 -3.62
N ALA A 63 -2.44 -16.19 -4.86
CA ALA A 63 -1.23 -16.90 -5.26
C ALA A 63 0.01 -16.33 -4.56
N PRO A 64 1.00 -17.18 -4.21
CA PRO A 64 2.27 -16.72 -3.67
C PRO A 64 2.94 -15.67 -4.57
N LEU A 65 3.58 -14.68 -3.94
CA LEU A 65 4.36 -13.69 -4.69
C LEU A 65 5.53 -14.39 -5.43
N PRO A 66 5.79 -14.05 -6.70
CA PRO A 66 6.84 -14.68 -7.48
C PRO A 66 8.24 -14.15 -7.11
N GLY A 67 9.22 -15.05 -7.15
CA GLY A 67 10.64 -14.71 -7.04
C GLY A 67 10.97 -13.83 -5.83
N ASN A 68 11.60 -12.68 -6.07
CA ASN A 68 11.96 -11.71 -5.04
C ASN A 68 10.98 -10.53 -4.93
N ALA A 69 9.74 -10.67 -5.41
CA ALA A 69 8.74 -9.59 -5.33
C ALA A 69 8.50 -9.11 -3.89
N GLU A 70 8.42 -10.02 -2.93
CA GLU A 70 8.28 -9.67 -1.50
C GLU A 70 9.45 -8.79 -1.02
N ALA A 71 10.68 -9.22 -1.28
CA ALA A 71 11.88 -8.47 -0.90
C ALA A 71 11.96 -7.09 -1.57
N ALA A 72 11.56 -7.01 -2.85
CA ALA A 72 11.51 -5.75 -3.58
C ALA A 72 10.47 -4.78 -2.99
N LEU A 73 9.27 -5.27 -2.66
CA LEU A 73 8.21 -4.48 -2.04
C LEU A 73 8.62 -3.98 -0.65
N LEU A 74 9.25 -4.83 0.16
CA LEU A 74 9.82 -4.43 1.45
C LEU A 74 10.94 -3.39 1.29
N GLY A 75 11.76 -3.51 0.24
CA GLY A 75 12.78 -2.51 -0.10
C GLY A 75 12.20 -1.14 -0.45
N VAL A 76 11.07 -1.09 -1.17
CA VAL A 76 10.33 0.16 -1.42
C VAL A 76 9.78 0.72 -0.12
N ALA A 77 9.11 -0.10 0.69
CA ALA A 77 8.53 0.33 1.96
C ALA A 77 9.59 0.91 2.91
N ALA A 78 10.75 0.26 3.00
CA ALA A 78 11.88 0.73 3.77
C ALA A 78 12.39 2.10 3.29
N GLN A 79 12.47 2.33 1.97
CA GLN A 79 12.86 3.64 1.42
C GLN A 79 11.85 4.72 1.78
N VAL A 80 10.54 4.44 1.67
CA VAL A 80 9.49 5.39 2.08
C VAL A 80 9.66 5.76 3.56
N ALA A 81 9.96 4.78 4.42
CA ALA A 81 10.20 4.98 5.85
C ALA A 81 11.47 5.78 6.19
N THR A 82 12.41 5.97 5.25
CA THR A 82 13.59 6.83 5.48
C THR A 82 13.27 8.32 5.37
N VAL A 83 12.20 8.67 4.64
CA VAL A 83 11.82 10.05 4.34
C VAL A 83 10.57 10.46 5.10
N HIS A 84 9.61 9.54 5.24
CA HIS A 84 8.30 9.80 5.82
C HIS A 84 8.16 9.13 7.18
N THR A 85 7.48 9.82 8.11
CA THR A 85 7.11 9.23 9.39
C THR A 85 5.93 8.30 9.19
N LEU A 86 6.11 7.02 9.53
CA LEU A 86 5.08 5.98 9.45
C LEU A 86 4.74 5.44 10.83
N PRO A 87 3.62 4.70 10.98
CA PRO A 87 3.37 3.90 12.17
C PRO A 87 4.56 2.97 12.49
N ALA A 88 4.76 2.65 13.75
CA ALA A 88 5.85 1.78 14.19
C ALA A 88 5.70 0.32 13.70
N GLU A 89 4.46 -0.11 13.45
CA GLU A 89 4.16 -1.38 12.80
C GLU A 89 3.26 -1.15 11.58
N VAL A 90 3.66 -1.66 10.41
CA VAL A 90 2.83 -1.61 9.20
C VAL A 90 2.63 -3.02 8.67
N ARG A 91 1.37 -3.44 8.56
CA ARG A 91 0.99 -4.71 7.93
C ARG A 91 0.53 -4.47 6.49
N ILE A 92 1.11 -5.21 5.56
CA ILE A 92 0.73 -5.22 4.15
C ILE A 92 0.04 -6.56 3.89
N VAL A 93 -1.20 -6.51 3.40
CA VAL A 93 -2.04 -7.69 3.20
C VAL A 93 -2.52 -7.72 1.75
N PHE A 94 -2.12 -8.76 1.02
CA PHE A 94 -2.67 -9.03 -0.30
C PHE A 94 -3.96 -9.83 -0.19
N VAL A 95 -4.99 -9.35 -0.86
CA VAL A 95 -6.36 -9.86 -0.70
C VAL A 95 -7.03 -10.12 -2.03
N THR A 96 -8.06 -10.97 -2.01
CA THR A 96 -8.94 -11.17 -3.16
C THR A 96 -9.90 -9.98 -3.35
N ASP A 97 -10.58 -9.94 -4.49
CA ASP A 97 -11.61 -8.93 -4.75
C ASP A 97 -12.78 -9.01 -3.80
N GLU A 98 -13.20 -10.22 -3.45
CA GLU A 98 -14.32 -10.46 -2.54
C GLU A 98 -14.00 -9.91 -1.16
N TYR A 99 -12.79 -10.17 -0.66
CA TYR A 99 -12.33 -9.64 0.62
C TYR A 99 -12.23 -8.11 0.57
N MET A 100 -11.64 -7.56 -0.49
CA MET A 100 -11.51 -6.11 -0.68
C MET A 100 -12.88 -5.41 -0.80
N ALA A 101 -13.84 -6.01 -1.50
CA ALA A 101 -15.21 -5.49 -1.60
C ALA A 101 -15.91 -5.49 -0.23
N GLY A 102 -15.66 -6.50 0.60
CA GLY A 102 -16.10 -6.54 1.99
C GLY A 102 -15.54 -5.36 2.79
N LEU A 103 -14.24 -5.10 2.70
CA LEU A 103 -13.60 -3.95 3.35
C LEU A 103 -14.19 -2.62 2.85
N ASN A 104 -14.32 -2.45 1.54
CA ASN A 104 -14.82 -1.22 0.93
C ASN A 104 -16.28 -0.93 1.35
N THR A 105 -17.11 -1.97 1.45
CA THR A 105 -18.47 -1.87 1.95
C THR A 105 -18.48 -1.48 3.43
N ASN A 106 -17.75 -2.22 4.26
CA ASN A 106 -17.79 -2.06 5.72
C ASN A 106 -17.19 -0.74 6.20
N TYR A 107 -16.15 -0.24 5.55
CA TYR A 107 -15.38 0.92 6.04
C TYR A 107 -15.56 2.19 5.20
N ARG A 108 -16.07 2.09 3.97
CA ARG A 108 -16.32 3.26 3.10
C ARG A 108 -17.77 3.35 2.63
N ALA A 109 -18.64 2.41 3.00
CA ALA A 109 -20.02 2.32 2.52
C ALA A 109 -20.11 2.35 0.97
N LYS A 110 -19.15 1.71 0.31
CA LYS A 110 -19.07 1.61 -1.16
C LYS A 110 -19.17 0.18 -1.62
N GLU A 111 -20.05 -0.05 -2.57
CA GLU A 111 -20.20 -1.34 -3.23
C GLU A 111 -19.01 -1.61 -4.17
N GLY A 112 -18.64 -2.90 -4.28
CA GLY A 112 -17.58 -3.37 -5.16
C GLY A 112 -16.17 -3.26 -4.56
N THR A 113 -15.22 -3.87 -5.26
CA THR A 113 -13.79 -3.89 -4.89
C THR A 113 -13.09 -2.57 -5.25
N THR A 114 -11.92 -2.34 -4.68
CA THR A 114 -11.00 -1.23 -4.98
C THR A 114 -9.58 -1.80 -5.07
N ASP A 115 -8.62 -1.02 -5.53
CA ASP A 115 -7.22 -1.44 -5.64
C ASP A 115 -6.48 -1.50 -4.30
N VAL A 116 -6.56 -0.44 -3.51
CA VAL A 116 -5.87 -0.32 -2.21
C VAL A 116 -6.72 0.37 -1.16
N LEU A 117 -6.58 -0.06 0.09
CA LEU A 117 -7.12 0.62 1.27
C LEU A 117 -6.03 0.73 2.35
N SER A 118 -5.93 1.91 2.98
CA SER A 118 -5.01 2.16 4.10
C SER A 118 -5.79 2.50 5.36
N PHE A 119 -5.46 1.84 6.46
CA PHE A 119 -6.04 2.02 7.78
C PHE A 119 -4.97 2.47 8.75
N ASP A 120 -5.07 3.71 9.23
CA ASP A 120 -4.28 4.18 10.37
C ASP A 120 -5.01 3.74 11.66
N LEU A 121 -4.42 2.78 12.36
CA LEU A 121 -4.96 2.24 13.61
C LEU A 121 -4.52 3.07 14.83
N GLY A 122 -3.58 4.02 14.62
CA GLY A 122 -3.02 4.86 15.66
C GLY A 122 -2.22 4.07 16.70
N ALA A 123 -1.90 4.76 17.80
CA ALA A 123 -1.34 4.15 19.00
C ALA A 123 -2.41 4.04 20.08
N THR A 124 -2.50 2.89 20.73
CA THR A 124 -3.25 2.74 21.99
C THR A 124 -2.29 2.83 23.17
N PRO A 125 -2.73 3.27 24.36
CA PRO A 125 -1.86 3.37 25.52
C PRO A 125 -1.15 2.04 25.83
N GLY A 126 0.19 2.05 25.82
CA GLY A 126 1.01 0.86 26.03
C GLY A 126 1.18 -0.05 24.80
N GLN A 127 0.82 0.42 23.61
CA GLN A 127 1.09 -0.26 22.34
C GLN A 127 1.80 0.70 21.36
N LEU A 128 2.55 0.12 20.42
CA LEU A 128 3.15 0.86 19.32
C LEU A 128 2.06 1.34 18.35
N SER A 129 2.31 2.45 17.64
CA SER A 129 1.41 2.86 16.57
C SER A 129 1.40 1.82 15.47
N SER A 130 0.22 1.52 14.93
CA SER A 130 0.08 0.52 13.86
C SER A 130 -0.75 1.03 12.70
N GLY A 131 -0.46 0.50 11.51
CA GLY A 131 -1.24 0.75 10.31
C GLY A 131 -1.33 -0.50 9.44
N GLU A 132 -2.37 -0.57 8.62
CA GLU A 132 -2.58 -1.69 7.70
C GLU A 132 -2.85 -1.19 6.29
N ILE A 133 -2.29 -1.88 5.31
CA ILE A 133 -2.49 -1.63 3.88
C ILE A 133 -2.99 -2.92 3.26
N TYR A 134 -4.16 -2.85 2.65
CA TYR A 134 -4.77 -3.95 1.92
C TYR A 134 -4.69 -3.67 0.43
N ILE A 135 -4.18 -4.62 -0.36
CA ILE A 135 -4.04 -4.48 -1.82
C ILE A 135 -4.75 -5.65 -2.50
N SER A 136 -5.69 -5.36 -3.39
CA SER A 136 -6.29 -6.40 -4.25
C SER A 136 -5.34 -6.72 -5.41
N LEU A 137 -4.68 -7.89 -5.35
CA LEU A 137 -3.83 -8.35 -6.46
C LEU A 137 -4.64 -8.58 -7.75
N PRO A 138 -5.84 -9.20 -7.73
CA PRO A 138 -6.64 -9.33 -8.93
C PRO A 138 -7.06 -7.99 -9.57
N GLN A 139 -7.34 -6.94 -8.75
CA GLN A 139 -7.56 -5.60 -9.30
C GLN A 139 -6.30 -5.03 -9.94
N ALA A 140 -5.15 -5.12 -9.26
CA ALA A 140 -3.88 -4.64 -9.81
C ALA A 140 -3.55 -5.32 -11.15
N GLU A 141 -3.77 -6.64 -11.26
CA GLU A 141 -3.60 -7.40 -12.50
C GLU A 141 -4.51 -6.88 -13.63
N ARG A 142 -5.80 -6.64 -13.35
CA ARG A 142 -6.73 -6.09 -14.34
C ARG A 142 -6.35 -4.68 -14.79
N GLN A 143 -5.83 -3.86 -13.88
CA GLN A 143 -5.42 -2.49 -14.17
C GLN A 143 -4.18 -2.44 -15.07
N VAL A 144 -3.21 -3.35 -14.89
CA VAL A 144 -2.00 -3.36 -15.72
C VAL A 144 -2.22 -3.90 -17.13
N LEU A 145 -3.24 -4.73 -17.35
CA LEU A 145 -3.62 -5.17 -18.71
C LEU A 145 -3.89 -3.98 -19.63
N ALA A 146 -4.34 -2.84 -19.08
CA ALA A 146 -4.55 -1.60 -19.83
C ALA A 146 -3.30 -0.70 -19.93
N LEU A 147 -2.28 -0.92 -19.10
CA LEU A 147 -1.11 -0.04 -18.94
C LEU A 147 0.19 -0.59 -19.53
N THR A 148 0.25 -1.88 -19.89
CA THR A 148 1.46 -2.55 -20.41
C THR A 148 2.66 -2.44 -19.46
N VAL A 149 2.40 -2.44 -18.15
CA VAL A 149 3.43 -2.46 -17.10
C VAL A 149 3.39 -3.80 -16.36
N PRO A 150 4.50 -4.24 -15.75
CA PRO A 150 4.50 -5.42 -14.90
C PRO A 150 3.50 -5.26 -13.74
N VAL A 151 2.75 -6.31 -13.40
CA VAL A 151 1.79 -6.32 -12.27
C VAL A 151 2.45 -5.78 -11.00
N PHE A 152 3.67 -6.21 -10.72
CA PHE A 152 4.36 -5.83 -9.50
C PHE A 152 4.88 -4.41 -9.46
N GLU A 153 5.02 -3.74 -10.61
CA GLU A 153 5.24 -2.30 -10.65
C GLU A 153 3.98 -1.56 -10.16
N GLU A 154 2.79 -2.03 -10.54
CA GLU A 154 1.54 -1.51 -9.99
C GLU A 154 1.40 -1.77 -8.51
N VAL A 155 1.71 -2.98 -8.06
CA VAL A 155 1.64 -3.33 -6.65
C VAL A 155 2.60 -2.47 -5.82
N ALA A 156 3.81 -2.25 -6.31
CA ALA A 156 4.75 -1.33 -5.67
C ALA A 156 4.20 0.10 -5.62
N ARG A 157 3.54 0.57 -6.68
CA ARG A 157 2.88 1.88 -6.70
C ARG A 157 1.76 1.97 -5.67
N LEU A 158 0.87 0.98 -5.63
CA LEU A 158 -0.25 0.91 -4.69
C LEU A 158 0.24 0.85 -3.25
N LEU A 159 1.31 0.09 -3.00
CA LEU A 159 1.97 0.04 -1.70
C LEU A 159 2.53 1.41 -1.29
N THR A 160 3.31 2.07 -2.15
CA THR A 160 3.85 3.41 -1.90
C THR A 160 2.73 4.41 -1.64
N HIS A 161 1.67 4.40 -2.47
CA HIS A 161 0.50 5.25 -2.30
C HIS A 161 -0.18 5.00 -0.95
N GLY A 162 -0.33 3.73 -0.58
CA GLY A 162 -0.90 3.33 0.71
C GLY A 162 -0.06 3.77 1.91
N LEU A 163 1.27 3.71 1.81
CA LEU A 163 2.20 4.19 2.83
C LEU A 163 2.17 5.72 2.97
N LEU A 164 2.09 6.45 1.86
CA LEU A 164 1.95 7.91 1.90
C LEU A 164 0.67 8.33 2.62
N HIS A 165 -0.43 7.59 2.45
CA HIS A 165 -1.64 7.80 3.26
C HIS A 165 -1.41 7.57 4.75
N LEU A 166 -0.69 6.50 5.14
CA LEU A 166 -0.32 6.27 6.54
C LEU A 166 0.63 7.35 7.09
N ALA A 167 1.41 8.01 6.22
CA ALA A 167 2.23 9.18 6.57
C ALA A 167 1.43 10.50 6.63
N GLY A 168 0.11 10.45 6.45
CA GLY A 168 -0.78 11.63 6.55
C GLY A 168 -0.98 12.40 5.23
N TRP A 169 -0.52 11.88 4.09
CA TRP A 169 -0.81 12.49 2.79
C TRP A 169 -2.29 12.30 2.42
N ILE A 170 -2.87 13.34 1.84
CA ILE A 170 -4.26 13.37 1.35
C ILE A 170 -4.27 13.81 -0.11
N HIS A 171 -5.31 13.45 -0.86
CA HIS A 171 -5.44 13.75 -2.29
C HIS A 171 -6.87 14.19 -2.67
N ASP A 172 -7.51 15.00 -1.84
CA ASP A 172 -8.93 15.37 -1.99
C ASP A 172 -9.18 16.39 -3.11
N ASN A 173 -8.13 17.13 -3.50
CA ASN A 173 -8.16 18.05 -4.63
C ASN A 173 -7.06 17.73 -5.65
N ARG A 174 -7.10 18.44 -6.80
CA ARG A 174 -6.19 18.19 -7.92
C ARG A 174 -4.73 18.41 -7.54
N ASP A 175 -4.41 19.48 -6.82
CA ASP A 175 -3.02 19.84 -6.51
C ASP A 175 -2.42 18.86 -5.50
N GLN A 176 -3.20 18.46 -4.50
CA GLN A 176 -2.83 17.42 -3.54
C GLN A 176 -2.62 16.06 -4.24
N LEU A 177 -3.51 15.70 -5.17
CA LEU A 177 -3.36 14.50 -5.98
C LEU A 177 -2.06 14.53 -6.79
N LEU A 178 -1.78 15.62 -7.49
CA LEU A 178 -0.57 15.77 -8.29
C LEU A 178 0.70 15.69 -7.41
N ALA A 179 0.68 16.29 -6.23
CA ALA A 179 1.79 16.23 -5.28
C ALA A 179 2.03 14.80 -4.78
N MET A 180 0.97 14.11 -4.36
CA MET A 180 1.07 12.73 -3.86
C MET A 180 1.43 11.73 -4.97
N GLU A 181 0.89 11.90 -6.18
CA GLU A 181 1.32 11.13 -7.36
C GLU A 181 2.82 11.35 -7.64
N GLY A 182 3.28 12.60 -7.63
CA GLY A 182 4.70 12.90 -7.84
C GLY A 182 5.60 12.24 -6.80
N GLU A 183 5.21 12.27 -5.53
CA GLU A 183 5.95 11.62 -4.45
C GLU A 183 5.92 10.09 -4.56
N THR A 184 4.79 9.52 -5.01
CA THR A 184 4.68 8.08 -5.29
C THR A 184 5.67 7.66 -6.38
N GLU A 185 5.68 8.39 -7.50
CA GLU A 185 6.56 8.09 -8.63
C GLU A 185 8.05 8.30 -8.28
N ARG A 186 8.36 9.23 -7.37
CA ARG A 186 9.74 9.43 -6.89
C ARG A 186 10.33 8.15 -6.33
N PHE A 187 9.62 7.47 -5.43
CA PHE A 187 10.10 6.23 -4.82
C PHE A 187 10.16 5.06 -5.80
N LEU A 188 9.28 5.01 -6.80
CA LEU A 188 9.33 3.95 -7.82
C LEU A 188 10.53 4.10 -8.76
N ASN A 189 10.89 5.35 -9.10
CA ASN A 189 12.05 5.63 -9.95
C ASN A 189 13.39 5.45 -9.21
N ASP A 190 13.43 5.81 -7.92
CA ASP A 190 14.61 5.67 -7.07
C ASP A 190 14.86 4.20 -6.65
N SER A 191 13.80 3.39 -6.64
CA SER A 191 13.92 1.97 -6.34
C SER A 191 14.45 1.20 -7.55
N GLU A 192 15.58 0.52 -7.41
CA GLU A 192 15.93 -0.58 -8.33
C GLU A 192 14.96 -1.75 -8.10
N LEU A 193 13.74 -1.62 -8.62
CA LEU A 193 12.74 -2.68 -8.65
C LEU A 193 13.22 -3.78 -9.59
N ASN A 194 14.12 -4.62 -9.12
CA ASN A 194 14.52 -5.85 -9.81
C ASN A 194 13.46 -6.93 -9.60
N ILE A 195 12.21 -6.61 -9.91
CA ILE A 195 11.10 -7.55 -9.76
C ILE A 195 11.08 -8.47 -10.99
N PRO A 196 11.11 -9.80 -10.82
CA PRO A 196 11.13 -10.74 -11.91
C PRO A 196 9.82 -10.66 -12.68
N LEU A 197 9.94 -10.79 -14.00
CA LEU A 197 8.82 -10.89 -14.95
C LEU A 197 8.01 -12.17 -14.72
#